data_AF-A0A964UIL3-F1
#
_entry.id   AF-A0A964UIL3-F1
#
_cell.length_a   1.000
_cell.length_b   1.000
_cell.length_c   1.000
_cell.angle_alpha   90.00
_cell.angle_beta   90.00
_cell.angle_gamma   90.00
#
_symmetry.space_group_name_H-M   'P 1'
#
loop_
_entity.id
_entity.type
_entity.pdbx_description
1 polymer ?
#
loop_
_entity_poly.entity_id
_entity_poly.type
_entity_poly.pdbx_seq_one_letter_code
_entity_poly.pdbx_strand_id
1 'polypeptide(L)'
;MTEQELSQCTILVTGGNGFLGKHVVTRLIECGVPPAHIRTPTSHELDLRDREQVRGALRDVDVVIHLAAHVGGISYNRAHPATIFYDNLLMGTHVIHEAYAVGVQKLTIVGTVCSYPKHT
;
A
#
# COMPACT_ATOMS: atom_id res chain seq x y z
N MET A 1 18.23 -3.79 4.17
CA MET A 1 17.30 -3.46 5.26
C MET A 1 17.24 -4.61 6.24
N THR A 2 18.13 -4.56 7.21
CA THR A 2 18.09 -5.34 8.44
C THR A 2 16.97 -4.83 9.35
N GLU A 3 16.60 -5.58 10.40
CA GLU A 3 15.60 -5.11 11.38
C GLU A 3 16.05 -3.83 12.10
N GLN A 4 17.35 -3.70 12.37
CA GLN A 4 17.96 -2.50 12.95
C GLN A 4 17.80 -1.28 12.04
N GLU A 5 18.05 -1.43 10.74
CA GLU A 5 17.83 -0.36 9.74
C GLU A 5 16.34 0.03 9.66
N LEU A 6 15.44 -0.94 9.73
CA LEU A 6 14.00 -0.71 9.66
C LEU A 6 13.46 0.14 10.83
N SER A 7 14.04 0.01 12.01
CA SER A 7 13.60 0.72 13.23
C SER A 7 13.69 2.25 13.13
N GLN A 8 14.58 2.76 12.26
CA GLN A 8 14.79 4.19 12.06
C GLN A 8 13.98 4.76 10.87
N CYS A 9 13.32 3.90 10.10
CA CYS A 9 12.60 4.31 8.90
C CYS A 9 11.17 4.77 9.21
N THR A 10 10.72 5.76 8.47
CA THR A 10 9.29 6.07 8.35
C THR A 10 8.67 5.15 7.30
N ILE A 11 7.62 4.43 7.68
CA ILE A 11 6.99 3.39 6.86
C ILE A 11 5.53 3.76 6.58
N LEU A 12 5.18 3.87 5.30
CA LEU A 12 3.79 4.01 4.87
C LEU A 12 3.21 2.62 4.56
N VAL A 13 2.14 2.23 5.27
CA VAL A 13 1.37 1.01 4.99
C VAL A 13 -0.01 1.39 4.50
N THR A 14 -0.18 1.51 3.19
CA THR A 14 -1.52 1.72 2.60
C THR A 14 -2.38 0.48 2.80
N GLY A 15 -3.66 0.64 3.14
CA GLY A 15 -4.50 -0.50 3.53
C GLY A 15 -4.12 -1.09 4.89
N GLY A 16 -3.30 -0.38 5.69
CA GLY A 16 -2.83 -0.82 7.01
C GLY A 16 -3.95 -1.12 8.01
N ASN A 17 -5.14 -0.52 7.84
CA ASN A 17 -6.32 -0.78 8.67
C ASN A 17 -7.13 -2.01 8.23
N GLY A 18 -6.80 -2.62 7.09
CA GLY A 18 -7.45 -3.80 6.55
C GLY A 18 -7.02 -5.10 7.22
N PHE A 19 -7.57 -6.22 6.75
CA PHE A 19 -7.30 -7.56 7.30
C PHE A 19 -5.79 -7.89 7.34
N LEU A 20 -5.12 -7.87 6.17
CA LEU A 20 -3.68 -8.13 6.09
C LEU A 20 -2.86 -6.99 6.73
N GLY A 21 -3.32 -5.75 6.52
CA GLY A 21 -2.63 -4.55 7.01
C GLY A 21 -2.37 -4.57 8.51
N LYS A 22 -3.38 -4.92 9.32
CA LYS A 22 -3.23 -4.97 10.78
C LYS A 22 -2.13 -5.93 11.22
N HIS A 23 -2.04 -7.10 10.59
CA HIS A 23 -1.00 -8.09 10.89
C HIS A 23 0.39 -7.61 10.47
N VAL A 24 0.50 -6.94 9.31
CA VAL A 24 1.76 -6.33 8.87
C VAL A 24 2.21 -5.23 9.84
N VAL A 25 1.29 -4.36 10.28
CA VAL A 25 1.59 -3.31 11.27
C VAL A 25 2.04 -3.91 12.60
N THR A 26 1.32 -4.91 13.12
CA THR A 26 1.74 -5.63 14.33
C THR A 26 3.16 -6.19 14.16
N ARG A 27 3.45 -6.83 13.02
CA ARG A 27 4.77 -7.41 12.77
C ARG A 27 5.87 -6.36 12.69
N LEU A 28 5.61 -5.20 12.08
CA LEU A 28 6.58 -4.09 12.05
C LEU A 28 6.93 -3.61 13.47
N ILE A 29 5.94 -3.50 14.35
CA ILE A 29 6.13 -3.12 15.75
C ILE A 29 6.96 -4.19 16.48
N GLU A 30 6.66 -5.48 16.28
CA GLU A 30 7.45 -6.59 16.84
C GLU A 30 8.90 -6.61 16.35
N CYS A 31 9.15 -6.17 15.12
CA CYS A 31 10.49 -5.99 14.55
C CYS A 31 11.18 -4.71 15.06
N GLY A 32 10.58 -3.96 15.99
CA GLY A 32 11.19 -2.80 16.65
C GLY A 32 10.94 -1.46 15.97
N VAL A 33 10.03 -1.38 14.99
CA VAL A 33 9.63 -0.09 14.40
C VAL A 33 8.74 0.67 15.39
N PRO A 34 9.09 1.91 15.79
CA PRO A 34 8.24 2.71 16.65
C PRO A 34 6.86 2.94 16.00
N PRO A 35 5.73 2.79 16.73
CA PRO A 35 4.41 3.05 16.17
C PRO A 35 4.26 4.44 15.54
N ALA A 36 4.96 5.44 16.07
CA ALA A 36 4.99 6.80 15.52
C ALA A 36 5.62 6.92 14.13
N HIS A 37 6.42 5.93 13.72
CA HIS A 37 7.03 5.87 12.39
C HIS A 37 6.17 5.12 11.38
N ILE A 38 5.06 4.50 11.80
CA ILE A 38 4.18 3.72 10.93
C ILE A 38 2.96 4.57 10.58
N ARG A 39 2.84 4.94 9.31
CA ARG A 39 1.71 5.72 8.77
C ARG A 39 0.71 4.77 8.12
N THR A 40 -0.55 4.80 8.57
CA THR A 40 -1.64 3.94 8.05
C THR A 40 -2.90 4.76 7.74
N PRO A 41 -2.86 5.68 6.76
CA PRO A 41 -4.01 6.50 6.44
C PRO A 41 -5.18 5.65 5.93
N THR A 42 -6.39 6.08 6.24
CA THR A 42 -7.64 5.56 5.68
C THR A 42 -7.87 6.10 4.27
N SER A 43 -8.79 5.49 3.53
CA SER A 43 -9.18 5.98 2.19
C SER A 43 -9.88 7.35 2.21
N HIS A 44 -10.32 7.84 3.37
CA HIS A 44 -10.87 9.18 3.52
C HIS A 44 -9.78 10.24 3.72
N GLU A 45 -8.64 9.85 4.28
CA GLU A 45 -7.50 10.74 4.53
C GLU A 45 -6.53 10.78 3.34
N LEU A 46 -6.45 9.69 2.58
CA LEU A 46 -5.60 9.55 1.41
C LEU A 46 -6.33 8.79 0.30
N ASP A 47 -6.77 9.51 -0.73
CA ASP A 47 -7.25 8.89 -1.96
C ASP A 47 -6.06 8.58 -2.88
N LEU A 48 -5.71 7.30 -2.98
CA LEU A 48 -4.59 6.85 -3.81
C LEU A 48 -4.85 6.99 -5.32
N ARG A 49 -6.09 7.29 -5.73
CA ARG A 49 -6.43 7.64 -7.13
C ARG A 49 -6.06 9.08 -7.48
N ASP A 50 -5.72 9.90 -6.49
CA ASP A 50 -5.22 11.26 -6.68
C ASP A 50 -3.69 11.27 -6.56
N ARG A 51 -3.01 11.56 -7.66
CA ARG A 51 -1.55 11.57 -7.73
C ARG A 51 -0.92 12.58 -6.76
N GLU A 52 -1.51 13.76 -6.59
CA GLU A 52 -0.91 14.80 -5.75
C GLU A 52 -1.05 14.46 -4.26
N GLN A 53 -2.15 13.80 -3.87
CA GLN A 53 -2.28 13.24 -2.53
C GLN A 53 -1.25 12.14 -2.26
N VAL A 54 -1.04 11.22 -3.23
CA VAL A 54 0.00 10.19 -3.14
C VAL A 54 1.38 10.81 -2.97
N ARG A 55 1.76 11.76 -3.84
CA ARG A 55 3.01 12.51 -3.73
C ARG A 55 3.18 13.15 -2.36
N GLY A 56 2.13 13.77 -1.83
CA GLY A 56 2.14 14.40 -0.53
C GLY A 56 2.35 13.41 0.62
N ALA A 57 1.67 12.27 0.57
CA ALA A 57 1.76 11.22 1.59
C ALA A 57 3.11 10.50 1.62
N LEU A 58 3.82 10.48 0.50
CA LEU A 58 5.14 9.87 0.35
C LEU A 58 6.31 10.79 0.77
N ARG A 59 6.04 12.05 1.12
CA ARG A 59 7.07 12.92 1.69
C ARG A 59 7.60 12.36 3.01
N ASP A 60 8.92 12.33 3.14
CA ASP A 60 9.64 11.81 4.30
C ASP A 60 9.27 10.35 4.63
N VAL A 61 9.00 9.55 3.61
CA VAL A 61 8.75 8.11 3.72
C VAL A 61 9.94 7.34 3.14
N ASP A 62 10.55 6.49 3.94
CA ASP A 62 11.67 5.65 3.51
C ASP A 62 11.19 4.35 2.85
N VAL A 63 10.10 3.78 3.37
CA VAL A 63 9.57 2.48 2.94
C VAL A 63 8.07 2.54 2.72
N VAL A 64 7.62 1.94 1.62
CA VAL A 64 6.19 1.79 1.32
C VAL A 64 5.85 0.30 1.24
N ILE A 65 4.81 -0.09 1.97
CA ILE A 65 4.14 -1.38 1.84
C ILE A 65 2.72 -1.13 1.32
N HIS A 66 2.51 -1.42 0.03
CA HIS A 66 1.26 -1.15 -0.66
C HIS A 66 0.31 -2.35 -0.58
N LEU A 67 -0.66 -2.29 0.33
CA LEU A 67 -1.70 -3.31 0.54
C LEU A 67 -3.11 -2.80 0.18
N ALA A 68 -3.27 -1.50 -0.06
CA ALA A 68 -4.57 -0.93 -0.40
C ALA A 68 -5.03 -1.43 -1.77
N ALA A 69 -6.30 -1.80 -1.84
CA ALA A 69 -6.97 -2.13 -3.09
C ALA A 69 -8.44 -1.72 -3.00
N HIS A 70 -9.01 -1.26 -4.11
CA HIS A 70 -10.46 -1.16 -4.24
C HIS A 70 -11.01 -2.57 -4.46
N VAL A 71 -11.66 -3.14 -3.44
CA VAL A 71 -12.23 -4.50 -3.46
C VAL A 71 -13.55 -4.52 -2.69
N GLY A 72 -14.47 -5.41 -3.06
CA GLY A 72 -15.77 -5.55 -2.39
C GLY A 72 -16.29 -6.99 -2.30
N GLY A 73 -15.41 -7.98 -2.45
CA GLY A 73 -15.78 -9.40 -2.55
C GLY A 73 -16.21 -9.81 -3.96
N ILE A 74 -16.41 -11.12 -4.16
CA ILE A 74 -16.51 -11.67 -5.52
C ILE A 74 -17.72 -11.15 -6.31
N SER A 75 -18.85 -10.93 -5.63
CA SER A 75 -20.06 -10.39 -6.25
C SER A 75 -19.87 -8.95 -6.71
N TYR A 76 -19.28 -8.09 -5.86
CA TYR A 76 -18.97 -6.71 -6.21
C TYR A 76 -17.96 -6.66 -7.35
N ASN A 77 -16.92 -7.49 -7.30
CA ASN A 77 -15.90 -7.53 -8.34
C ASN A 77 -16.47 -7.93 -9.70
N ARG A 78 -17.43 -8.85 -9.74
CA ARG A 78 -18.14 -9.22 -10.98
C ARG A 78 -19.10 -8.15 -11.46
N ALA A 79 -19.72 -7.40 -10.56
CA ALA A 79 -20.65 -6.33 -10.91
C ALA A 79 -19.91 -5.08 -11.43
N HIS A 80 -18.71 -4.79 -10.94
CA HIS A 80 -17.98 -3.54 -11.25
C HIS A 80 -16.53 -3.77 -11.71
N PRO A 81 -16.29 -4.64 -12.72
CA PRO A 81 -14.94 -5.05 -13.11
C PRO A 81 -14.09 -3.88 -13.65
N ALA A 82 -14.69 -3.00 -14.45
CA ALA A 82 -13.99 -1.85 -15.03
C ALA A 82 -13.56 -0.84 -13.97
N THR A 83 -14.46 -0.50 -13.04
CA THR A 83 -14.19 0.45 -11.94
C THR A 83 -13.05 -0.05 -11.05
N ILE A 84 -13.12 -1.31 -10.63
CA ILE A 84 -12.10 -1.90 -9.77
C ILE A 84 -10.75 -1.97 -10.50
N PHE A 85 -10.75 -2.36 -11.77
CA PHE A 85 -9.51 -2.41 -12.54
C PHE A 85 -8.90 -1.02 -12.68
N TYR A 86 -9.70 -0.02 -13.08
CA TYR A 86 -9.25 1.35 -13.26
C TYR A 86 -8.70 1.95 -11.96
N ASP A 87 -9.44 1.82 -10.86
CA ASP A 87 -9.03 2.37 -9.58
C ASP A 87 -7.73 1.73 -9.09
N ASN A 88 -7.64 0.39 -9.09
CA ASN A 88 -6.42 -0.30 -8.65
C ASN A 88 -5.23 -0.04 -9.57
N LEU A 89 -5.45 0.12 -10.87
CA LEU A 89 -4.41 0.51 -11.82
C LEU A 89 -3.88 1.91 -11.48
N LEU A 90 -4.75 2.90 -11.32
CA LEU A 90 -4.34 4.26 -10.94
C LEU A 90 -3.60 4.28 -9.61
N MET A 91 -4.17 3.64 -8.58
CA MET A 91 -3.56 3.56 -7.24
C MET A 91 -2.15 2.98 -7.31
N GLY A 92 -1.99 1.85 -7.99
CA GLY A 92 -0.68 1.20 -8.16
C GLY A 92 0.28 2.08 -8.96
N THR A 93 -0.15 2.65 -10.09
CA THR A 93 0.69 3.51 -10.95
C THR A 93 1.17 4.76 -10.19
N HIS A 94 0.30 5.44 -9.46
CA HIS A 94 0.69 6.61 -8.68
C HIS A 94 1.68 6.25 -7.58
N VAL A 95 1.41 5.19 -6.81
CA VAL A 95 2.32 4.75 -5.74
C VAL A 95 3.69 4.38 -6.31
N ILE A 96 3.74 3.64 -7.43
CA ILE A 96 5.00 3.26 -8.09
C ILE A 96 5.78 4.50 -8.54
N HIS A 97 5.13 5.38 -9.29
CA HIS A 97 5.81 6.52 -9.91
C HIS A 97 6.25 7.55 -8.87
N GLU A 98 5.37 7.91 -7.95
CA GLU A 98 5.67 8.94 -6.96
C GLU A 98 6.67 8.43 -5.91
N ALA A 99 6.65 7.14 -5.55
CA ALA A 99 7.68 6.57 -4.68
C ALA A 99 9.07 6.66 -5.31
N TYR A 100 9.18 6.36 -6.61
CA TYR A 100 10.41 6.60 -7.38
C TYR A 100 10.80 8.08 -7.38
N ALA A 101 9.86 8.97 -7.69
CA ALA A 101 10.13 10.40 -7.86
C ALA A 101 10.60 11.09 -6.57
N VAL A 102 10.10 10.66 -5.40
CA VAL A 102 10.48 11.24 -4.09
C VAL A 102 11.60 10.49 -3.38
N GLY A 103 12.14 9.42 -4.00
CA GLY A 103 13.31 8.70 -3.47
C GLY A 103 13.01 7.71 -2.35
N VAL A 104 11.81 7.11 -2.33
CA VAL A 104 11.50 5.98 -1.42
C VAL A 104 12.52 4.87 -1.64
N GLN A 105 13.16 4.43 -0.55
CA GLN A 105 14.26 3.46 -0.60
C GLN A 105 13.76 2.06 -0.97
N LYS A 106 12.55 1.71 -0.53
CA LYS A 106 11.94 0.41 -0.82
C LYS A 106 10.43 0.48 -0.96
N LEU A 107 9.93 0.00 -2.08
CA LEU A 107 8.51 -0.21 -2.35
C LEU A 107 8.22 -1.71 -2.45
N THR A 108 7.27 -2.20 -1.66
CA THR A 108 6.72 -3.56 -1.76
C THR A 108 5.24 -3.48 -2.12
N ILE A 109 4.84 -4.11 -3.22
CA ILE A 109 3.44 -4.18 -3.67
C ILE A 109 2.98 -5.63 -3.60
N VAL A 110 1.81 -5.86 -3.01
CA VAL A 110 1.24 -7.20 -2.92
C VAL A 110 0.45 -7.53 -4.19
N GLY A 111 0.86 -8.58 -4.88
CA GLY A 111 0.09 -9.20 -5.96
C GLY A 111 -0.93 -10.21 -5.42
N THR A 112 -1.80 -10.69 -6.31
CA THR A 112 -2.79 -11.74 -5.98
C THR A 112 -2.60 -12.96 -6.87
N VAL A 113 -2.82 -14.14 -6.29
CA VAL A 113 -2.83 -15.41 -7.03
C VAL A 113 -3.95 -15.44 -8.08
N CYS A 114 -5.02 -14.66 -7.90
CA CYS A 114 -6.13 -14.57 -8.86
C CYS A 114 -5.72 -13.99 -10.22
N SER A 115 -4.52 -13.43 -10.36
CA SER A 115 -4.00 -12.96 -11.65
C SER A 115 -3.57 -14.10 -12.58
N TYR A 116 -3.38 -15.30 -12.06
CA TYR A 116 -3.07 -16.47 -12.88
C TYR A 116 -4.34 -17.11 -13.46
N PRO A 117 -4.27 -17.67 -14.68
CA PRO A 117 -5.41 -18.36 -15.27
C PRO A 117 -5.77 -19.59 -14.45
N LYS A 118 -7.08 -19.83 -14.29
CA LYS A 118 -7.60 -21.01 -13.58
C LYS A 118 -7.26 -22.33 -14.29
N HIS A 119 -7.10 -22.29 -15.60
CA HIS A 119 -6.78 -23.44 -16.46
C HIS A 119 -5.63 -23.04 -17.41
N THR A 120 -4.62 -23.90 -17.49
CA THR A 120 -3.47 -23.77 -18.41
C THR A 120 -3.65 -24.64 -19.63
#